data_AF-A0A956ZEL7-F1
#
_entry.id   AF-A0A956ZEL7-F1
#
_cell.length_a   1.000
_cell.length_b   1.000
_cell.length_c   1.000
_cell.angle_alpha   90.00
_cell.angle_beta   90.00
_cell.angle_gamma   90.00
#
_symmetry.space_group_name_H-M   'P 1'
#
loop_
_entity.id
_entity.type
_entity.pdbx_description
1 polymer ?
#
loop_
_entity_poly.entity_id
_entity_poly.type
_entity_poly.pdbx_seq_one_letter_code
_entity_poly.pdbx_strand_id
1 'polypeptide(L)'
;MLAQNLSGQIEMPTDDWPFLYQEKRNIPPVYLIMLAVVFIVSAVIIFVRMRLSLGALVNYSQFFFLGAGFLLLETRGMLAVSILFGSTWLVNSVVIATVLGMALIANYVVMKVQAIKEWHGYAALALSLVVMYLVPLAPYSGADLVTRLLVSFFVLGLPFAFSGIVFSRSLSKVKETEKALGINILGALLGGCLEYLSTVVGTNGLTLVSMAVYLISFLVSIMVARSISSDSSSKKA
;
A
#
# COMPACT_ATOMS: atom_id res chain seq x y z
N MET A 1 -37.59 29.37 5.46
CA MET A 1 -36.29 29.99 5.13
C MET A 1 -35.13 28.99 4.96
N LEU A 2 -35.34 27.66 4.91
CA LEU A 2 -34.24 26.68 4.78
C LEU A 2 -33.99 26.16 3.34
N ALA A 3 -34.84 26.50 2.37
CA ALA A 3 -34.77 25.95 1.01
C ALA A 3 -34.07 26.86 -0.03
N GLN A 4 -33.65 28.07 0.35
CA GLN A 4 -33.13 29.06 -0.62
C GLN A 4 -31.60 29.02 -0.83
N ASN A 5 -30.85 28.23 -0.06
CA ASN A 5 -29.38 28.11 -0.15
C ASN A 5 -28.90 26.72 -0.62
N LEU A 6 -29.70 25.99 -1.40
CA LEU A 6 -29.27 24.75 -2.08
C LEU A 6 -28.53 25.01 -3.41
N SER A 7 -28.11 26.25 -3.65
CA SER A 7 -27.45 26.71 -4.88
C SER A 7 -25.94 26.46 -4.91
N GLY A 8 -25.35 25.95 -3.84
CA GLY A 8 -23.98 25.41 -3.89
C GLY A 8 -23.95 24.15 -4.74
N GLN A 9 -23.05 24.09 -5.73
CA GLN A 9 -22.76 22.85 -6.45
C GLN A 9 -22.14 21.85 -5.46
N ILE A 10 -22.97 21.04 -4.82
CA ILE A 10 -22.53 19.93 -3.98
C ILE A 10 -22.17 18.78 -4.92
N GLU A 11 -20.93 18.29 -4.83
CA GLU A 11 -20.50 17.15 -5.63
C GLU A 11 -21.29 15.90 -5.22
N MET A 12 -21.92 15.24 -6.19
CA MET A 12 -22.72 14.05 -5.91
C MET A 12 -21.79 12.85 -5.62
N PRO A 13 -22.08 12.04 -4.58
CA PRO A 13 -21.33 10.83 -4.31
C PRO A 13 -21.37 9.86 -5.50
N THR A 14 -20.23 9.25 -5.78
CA THR A 14 -20.05 8.25 -6.84
C THR A 14 -19.40 6.99 -6.29
N ASP A 15 -19.35 5.91 -7.05
CA ASP A 15 -18.66 4.68 -6.65
C ASP A 15 -17.15 4.90 -6.36
N ASP A 16 -16.53 5.89 -7.01
CA ASP A 16 -15.13 6.26 -6.77
C ASP A 16 -14.97 7.22 -5.59
N TRP A 17 -16.02 7.97 -5.24
CA TRP A 17 -16.01 8.95 -4.16
C TRP A 17 -17.32 8.87 -3.36
N PRO A 18 -17.44 7.89 -2.43
CA PRO A 18 -18.70 7.56 -1.76
C PRO A 18 -18.95 8.37 -0.46
N PHE A 19 -18.52 9.64 -0.41
CA PHE A 19 -18.55 10.44 0.82
C PHE A 19 -19.81 11.30 0.94
N LEU A 20 -20.95 10.68 1.32
CA LEU A 20 -22.27 11.33 1.38
C LEU A 20 -22.34 12.57 2.28
N TYR A 21 -21.62 12.56 3.41
CA TYR A 21 -21.67 13.65 4.40
C TYR A 21 -20.62 14.73 4.19
N GLN A 22 -19.84 14.63 3.11
CA GLN A 22 -18.75 15.53 2.83
C GLN A 22 -19.17 16.55 1.77
N GLU A 23 -19.17 17.84 2.13
CA GLU A 23 -19.57 18.91 1.22
C GLU A 23 -18.55 19.12 0.09
N LYS A 24 -17.25 18.96 0.40
CA LYS A 24 -16.12 19.23 -0.51
C LYS A 24 -14.99 18.24 -0.31
N ARG A 25 -14.31 17.88 -1.39
CA ARG A 25 -13.08 17.07 -1.39
C ARG A 25 -11.97 17.72 -0.56
N ASN A 26 -11.83 17.30 0.70
CA ASN A 26 -10.78 17.73 1.59
C ASN A 26 -10.51 16.66 2.66
N ILE A 27 -9.46 16.83 3.46
CA ILE A 27 -9.29 16.06 4.69
C ILE A 27 -9.64 16.99 5.84
N PRO A 28 -10.72 16.72 6.61
CA PRO A 28 -11.04 17.49 7.80
C PRO A 28 -9.83 17.65 8.74
N PRO A 29 -9.53 18.87 9.23
CA PRO A 29 -8.35 19.10 10.07
C PRO A 29 -8.29 18.23 11.33
N VAL A 30 -9.46 17.87 11.88
CA VAL A 30 -9.55 16.97 13.03
C VAL A 30 -8.97 15.59 12.70
N TYR A 31 -9.22 15.05 11.50
CA TYR A 31 -8.63 13.78 11.08
C TYR A 31 -7.12 13.90 10.88
N LEU A 32 -6.62 15.01 10.33
CA LEU A 32 -5.17 15.24 10.21
C LEU A 32 -4.48 15.22 11.58
N ILE A 33 -5.08 15.84 12.60
CA ILE A 33 -4.55 15.83 13.97
C ILE A 33 -4.55 14.40 14.52
N MET A 34 -5.65 13.66 14.37
CA MET A 34 -5.74 12.27 14.85
C MET A 34 -4.70 11.36 14.17
N LEU A 35 -4.56 11.46 12.84
CA LEU A 35 -3.58 10.72 12.07
C LEU A 35 -2.15 11.07 12.49
N ALA A 36 -1.85 12.36 12.68
CA ALA A 36 -0.55 12.81 13.16
C ALA A 36 -0.24 12.25 14.55
N VAL A 37 -1.20 12.28 15.48
CA VAL A 37 -1.03 11.73 16.84
C VAL A 37 -0.75 10.23 16.77
N VAL A 38 -1.56 9.46 16.03
CA VAL A 38 -1.38 8.00 15.88
C VAL A 38 0.00 7.71 15.28
N PHE A 39 0.35 8.37 14.19
CA PHE A 39 1.63 8.15 13.52
C PHE A 39 2.83 8.52 14.42
N ILE A 40 2.79 9.66 15.09
CA ILE A 40 3.88 10.11 15.98
C ILE A 40 4.04 9.15 17.16
N VAL A 41 2.95 8.78 17.84
CA VAL A 41 3.00 7.87 18.98
C VAL A 41 3.59 6.52 18.56
N SER A 42 3.12 5.96 17.44
CA SER A 42 3.67 4.70 16.92
C SER A 42 5.12 4.83 16.48
N ALA A 43 5.51 5.94 15.84
CA ALA A 43 6.88 6.22 15.44
C ALA A 43 7.82 6.25 16.65
N VAL A 44 7.43 6.94 17.72
CA VAL A 44 8.20 7.01 18.97
C VAL A 44 8.36 5.61 19.58
N ILE A 45 7.27 4.83 19.65
CA ILE A 45 7.31 3.46 20.19
C ILE A 45 8.27 2.58 19.39
N ILE A 46 8.16 2.59 18.05
CA ILE A 46 9.02 1.78 17.17
C ILE A 46 10.47 2.24 17.28
N PHE A 47 10.73 3.55 17.27
CA PHE A 47 12.08 4.10 17.35
C PHE A 47 12.79 3.70 18.65
N VAL A 48 12.09 3.81 19.78
CA VAL A 48 12.60 3.45 21.10
C VAL A 48 12.79 1.93 21.24
N ARG A 49 11.78 1.13 20.84
CA ARG A 49 11.82 -0.33 21.01
C ARG A 49 12.83 -1.01 20.10
N MET A 50 12.93 -0.58 18.84
CA MET A 50 13.84 -1.16 17.84
C MET A 50 15.24 -0.54 17.86
N ARG A 51 15.49 0.44 18.76
CA ARG A 51 16.75 1.18 18.87
C ARG A 51 17.25 1.66 17.50
N LEU A 52 16.36 2.30 16.74
CA LEU A 52 16.66 2.74 15.39
C LEU A 52 17.71 3.85 15.42
N SER A 53 18.72 3.73 14.57
CA SER A 53 19.67 4.80 14.28
C SER A 53 19.28 5.50 12.97
N LEU A 54 19.73 6.74 12.77
CA LEU A 54 19.52 7.45 11.50
C LEU A 54 20.08 6.66 10.31
N GLY A 55 21.22 5.99 10.48
CA GLY A 55 21.79 5.11 9.46
C GLY A 55 20.87 3.92 9.11
N ALA A 56 20.22 3.31 10.10
CA ALA A 56 19.26 2.24 9.86
C ALA A 56 18.02 2.74 9.11
N LEU A 57 17.52 3.94 9.43
CA LEU A 57 16.40 4.55 8.70
C LEU A 57 16.72 4.76 7.22
N VAL A 58 17.93 5.25 6.92
CA VAL A 58 18.37 5.42 5.52
C VAL A 58 18.56 4.08 4.84
N ASN A 59 19.30 3.15 5.46
CA ASN A 59 19.63 1.86 4.86
C ASN A 59 18.41 0.96 4.62
N TYR A 60 17.39 1.05 5.47
CA TYR A 60 16.17 0.24 5.36
C TYR A 60 14.95 1.07 4.92
N SER A 61 15.16 2.29 4.41
CA SER A 61 14.08 3.18 3.93
C SER A 61 13.21 2.54 2.84
N GLN A 62 13.76 1.65 2.01
CA GLN A 62 12.98 0.85 1.06
C GLN A 62 11.80 0.13 1.74
N PHE A 63 12.02 -0.46 2.93
CA PHE A 63 11.01 -1.22 3.67
C PHE A 63 9.88 -0.33 4.18
N PHE A 64 10.18 0.93 4.53
CA PHE A 64 9.16 1.91 4.89
C PHE A 64 8.17 2.10 3.74
N PHE A 65 8.66 2.35 2.53
CA PHE A 65 7.78 2.54 1.36
C PHE A 65 7.09 1.25 0.93
N LEU A 66 7.74 0.09 1.05
CA LEU A 66 7.06 -1.20 0.80
C LEU A 66 5.89 -1.41 1.77
N GLY A 67 6.07 -1.07 3.05
CA GLY A 67 5.00 -1.17 4.05
C GLY A 67 3.88 -0.19 3.78
N ALA A 68 4.22 1.07 3.46
CA ALA A 68 3.26 2.11 3.13
C ALA A 68 2.41 1.74 1.92
N GLY A 69 3.05 1.26 0.84
CA GLY A 69 2.34 0.80 -0.34
C GLY A 69 1.46 -0.42 -0.05
N PHE A 70 1.96 -1.39 0.72
CA PHE A 70 1.24 -2.62 1.04
C PHE A 70 -0.04 -2.33 1.83
N LEU A 71 0.04 -1.57 2.92
CA LEU A 71 -1.15 -1.29 3.74
C LEU A 71 -2.14 -0.37 3.00
N LEU A 72 -1.64 0.58 2.21
CA LEU A 72 -2.50 1.44 1.38
C LEU A 72 -3.28 0.64 0.33
N LEU A 73 -2.64 -0.35 -0.31
CA LEU A 73 -3.33 -1.25 -1.22
C LEU A 73 -4.37 -2.11 -0.50
N GLU A 74 -4.09 -2.54 0.73
CA GLU A 74 -5.00 -3.35 1.54
C GLU A 74 -6.27 -2.57 1.88
N THR A 75 -6.14 -1.37 2.45
CA THR A 75 -7.29 -0.54 2.83
C THR A 75 -8.10 -0.12 1.60
N ARG A 76 -7.42 0.30 0.52
CA ARG A 76 -8.08 0.56 -0.77
C ARG A 76 -8.77 -0.69 -1.32
N GLY A 77 -8.18 -1.86 -1.17
CA GLY A 77 -8.73 -3.13 -1.62
C GLY A 77 -10.06 -3.45 -0.95
N MET A 78 -10.18 -3.21 0.36
CA MET A 78 -11.44 -3.33 1.10
C MET A 78 -12.51 -2.38 0.55
N LEU A 79 -12.15 -1.11 0.30
CA LEU A 79 -13.09 -0.13 -0.29
C LEU A 79 -13.58 -0.60 -1.67
N ALA A 80 -12.68 -1.05 -2.54
CA ALA A 80 -13.03 -1.43 -3.91
C ALA A 80 -13.87 -2.73 -3.97
N VAL A 81 -13.55 -3.72 -3.15
CA VAL A 81 -14.26 -5.02 -3.12
C VAL A 81 -15.63 -4.93 -2.46
N SER A 82 -15.89 -3.88 -1.69
CA SER A 82 -17.23 -3.60 -1.16
C SER A 82 -18.28 -3.45 -2.26
N ILE A 83 -17.91 -2.99 -3.47
CA ILE A 83 -18.81 -2.91 -4.63
C ILE A 83 -19.26 -4.30 -5.08
N LEU A 84 -18.38 -5.30 -4.95
CA LEU A 84 -18.69 -6.67 -5.32
C LEU A 84 -19.54 -7.33 -4.23
N PHE A 85 -19.08 -7.32 -2.97
CA PHE A 85 -19.67 -8.14 -1.89
C PHE A 85 -20.60 -7.40 -0.94
N GLY A 86 -20.80 -6.10 -1.13
CA GLY A 86 -21.43 -5.22 -0.16
C GLY A 86 -20.52 -4.96 1.04
N SER A 87 -20.67 -3.81 1.70
CA SER A 87 -19.85 -3.39 2.86
C SER A 87 -20.14 -4.23 4.12
N THR A 88 -19.74 -5.49 4.09
CA THR A 88 -20.00 -6.49 5.14
C THR A 88 -18.69 -7.12 5.62
N TRP A 89 -18.76 -7.92 6.70
CA TRP A 89 -17.63 -8.69 7.22
C TRP A 89 -17.02 -9.63 6.18
N LEU A 90 -17.78 -10.04 5.15
CA LEU A 90 -17.29 -10.89 4.06
C LEU A 90 -16.18 -10.23 3.24
N VAL A 91 -16.25 -8.91 3.02
CA VAL A 91 -15.21 -8.15 2.30
C VAL A 91 -13.88 -8.29 3.02
N ASN A 92 -13.87 -8.06 4.34
CA ASN A 92 -12.66 -8.16 5.15
C ASN A 92 -12.10 -9.59 5.12
N SER A 93 -12.95 -10.61 5.23
CA SER A 93 -12.52 -12.00 5.14
C SER A 93 -11.88 -12.33 3.78
N VAL A 94 -12.48 -11.90 2.67
CA VAL A 94 -11.96 -12.13 1.31
C VAL A 94 -10.63 -11.41 1.09
N VAL A 95 -10.54 -10.14 1.49
CA VAL A 95 -9.32 -9.33 1.32
C VAL A 95 -8.19 -9.91 2.16
N ILE A 96 -8.41 -10.19 3.45
CA ILE A 96 -7.37 -10.75 4.33
C ILE A 96 -6.91 -12.12 3.82
N ALA A 97 -7.85 -13.00 3.42
CA ALA A 97 -7.50 -14.30 2.86
C ALA A 97 -6.67 -14.17 1.56
N THR A 98 -7.02 -13.22 0.70
CA THR A 98 -6.27 -12.92 -0.52
C THR A 98 -4.87 -12.43 -0.22
N VAL A 99 -4.72 -11.47 0.71
CA VAL A 99 -3.43 -10.91 1.12
C VAL A 99 -2.53 -12.00 1.71
N LEU A 100 -3.04 -12.80 2.66
CA LEU A 100 -2.29 -13.89 3.27
C LEU A 100 -1.92 -14.98 2.25
N GLY A 101 -2.85 -15.36 1.37
CA GLY A 101 -2.61 -16.32 0.29
C GLY A 101 -1.53 -15.85 -0.68
N MET A 102 -1.60 -14.59 -1.12
CA MET A 102 -0.60 -14.01 -2.03
C MET A 102 0.75 -13.81 -1.38
N ALA A 103 0.78 -13.45 -0.08
CA ALA A 103 2.02 -13.39 0.69
C ALA A 103 2.69 -14.77 0.81
N LEU A 104 1.90 -15.83 1.03
CA LEU A 104 2.40 -17.21 1.05
C LEU A 104 2.96 -17.63 -0.31
N ILE A 105 2.23 -17.36 -1.40
CA ILE A 105 2.67 -17.64 -2.77
C ILE A 105 3.98 -16.89 -3.08
N ALA A 106 4.05 -15.60 -2.75
CA ALA A 106 5.23 -14.77 -2.96
C ALA A 106 6.47 -15.36 -2.25
N ASN A 107 6.32 -15.73 -0.97
CA ASN A 107 7.38 -16.35 -0.19
C ASN A 107 7.81 -17.70 -0.79
N TYR A 108 6.85 -18.54 -1.18
CA TYR A 108 7.12 -19.82 -1.80
C TYR A 108 7.90 -19.67 -3.13
N VAL A 109 7.50 -18.71 -3.97
CA VAL A 109 8.17 -18.41 -5.24
C VAL A 109 9.61 -17.94 -5.01
N VAL A 110 9.84 -17.02 -4.06
CA VAL A 110 11.20 -16.54 -3.72
C VAL A 110 12.08 -17.68 -3.18
N MET A 111 11.50 -18.60 -2.41
CA MET A 111 12.21 -19.74 -1.86
C MET A 111 12.62 -20.76 -2.95
N LYS A 112 11.76 -21.00 -3.94
CA LYS A 112 12.01 -21.97 -5.01
C LYS A 112 12.80 -21.41 -6.19
N VAL A 113 12.58 -20.15 -6.55
CA VAL A 113 13.17 -19.53 -7.75
C VAL A 113 14.15 -18.44 -7.34
N GLN A 114 15.37 -18.87 -6.98
CA GLN A 114 16.42 -17.94 -6.52
C GLN A 114 16.92 -16.98 -7.61
N ALA A 115 16.66 -17.27 -8.89
CA ALA A 115 17.04 -16.45 -10.03
C ALA A 115 16.26 -15.13 -10.14
N ILE A 116 15.14 -14.98 -9.40
CA ILE A 116 14.34 -13.75 -9.43
C ILE A 116 15.17 -12.61 -8.82
N LYS A 117 15.58 -11.68 -9.70
CA LYS A 117 16.12 -10.38 -9.29
C LYS A 117 14.97 -9.47 -8.85
N GLU A 118 15.27 -8.62 -7.89
CA GLU A 118 14.34 -7.65 -7.29
C GLU A 118 13.63 -6.75 -8.32
N TRP A 119 14.34 -6.35 -9.38
CA TRP A 119 13.76 -5.50 -10.43
C TRP A 119 12.59 -6.17 -11.20
N HIS A 120 12.60 -7.50 -11.38
CA HIS A 120 11.48 -8.19 -12.02
C HIS A 120 10.22 -8.10 -11.15
N GLY A 121 10.39 -8.15 -9.83
CA GLY A 121 9.30 -7.96 -8.87
C GLY A 121 8.70 -6.56 -8.97
N TYR A 122 9.55 -5.52 -9.03
CA TYR A 122 9.08 -4.14 -9.23
C TYR A 122 8.41 -3.94 -10.59
N ALA A 123 8.93 -4.52 -11.66
CA ALA A 123 8.32 -4.43 -12.99
C ALA A 123 6.94 -5.11 -13.04
N ALA A 124 6.83 -6.31 -12.48
CA ALA A 124 5.55 -7.03 -12.38
C ALA A 124 4.57 -6.32 -11.45
N LEU A 125 5.04 -5.74 -10.34
CA LEU A 125 4.25 -4.93 -9.44
C LEU A 125 3.69 -3.69 -10.16
N ALA A 126 4.53 -2.94 -10.86
CA ALA A 126 4.10 -1.76 -11.63
C ALA A 126 3.04 -2.14 -12.67
N LEU A 127 3.27 -3.23 -13.43
CA LEU A 127 2.29 -3.72 -14.40
C LEU A 127 0.97 -4.13 -13.72
N SER A 128 1.04 -4.83 -12.59
CA SER A 128 -0.16 -5.25 -11.85
C SER A 128 -0.95 -4.06 -11.30
N LEU A 129 -0.28 -2.99 -10.85
CA LEU A 129 -0.92 -1.76 -10.42
C LEU A 129 -1.58 -1.03 -11.60
N VAL A 130 -0.96 -1.04 -12.78
CA VAL A 130 -1.56 -0.46 -13.99
C VAL A 130 -2.83 -1.22 -14.37
N VAL A 131 -2.79 -2.55 -14.37
CA VAL A 131 -3.99 -3.39 -14.58
C VAL A 131 -5.06 -3.08 -13.54
N MET A 132 -4.67 -2.99 -12.27
CA MET A 132 -5.57 -2.68 -11.14
C MET A 132 -6.21 -1.29 -11.22
N TYR A 133 -5.56 -0.34 -11.89
CA TYR A 133 -6.10 0.99 -12.16
C TYR A 133 -7.05 0.99 -13.36
N LEU A 134 -6.73 0.23 -14.41
CA LEU A 134 -7.51 0.19 -15.66
C LEU A 134 -8.73 -0.71 -15.60
N VAL A 135 -8.77 -1.71 -14.70
CA VAL A 135 -9.86 -2.69 -14.59
C VAL A 135 -10.83 -2.27 -13.47
N PRO A 136 -12.00 -1.69 -13.79
CA PRO A 136 -13.00 -1.35 -12.78
C PRO A 136 -13.70 -2.60 -12.25
N LEU A 137 -14.03 -2.61 -10.96
CA LEU A 137 -14.75 -3.73 -10.33
C LEU A 137 -16.28 -3.64 -10.51
N ALA A 138 -16.84 -2.44 -10.69
CA ALA A 138 -18.28 -2.22 -10.76
C ALA A 138 -19.05 -3.13 -11.74
N PRO A 139 -18.55 -3.40 -12.97
CA PRO A 139 -19.23 -4.30 -13.91
C PRO A 139 -19.38 -5.75 -13.42
N TYR A 140 -18.54 -6.20 -12.49
CA TYR A 140 -18.55 -7.56 -11.98
C TYR A 140 -19.48 -7.75 -10.76
N SER A 141 -20.12 -6.68 -10.27
CA SER A 141 -21.00 -6.73 -9.09
C SER A 141 -22.18 -7.70 -9.27
N GLY A 142 -22.75 -7.76 -10.48
CA GLY A 142 -23.84 -8.66 -10.85
C GLY A 142 -23.42 -10.06 -11.32
N ALA A 143 -22.12 -10.37 -11.33
CA ALA A 143 -21.62 -11.68 -11.73
C ALA A 143 -21.84 -12.72 -10.61
N ASP A 144 -21.68 -14.00 -10.96
CA ASP A 144 -21.73 -15.10 -9.98
C ASP A 144 -20.60 -14.99 -8.94
N LEU A 145 -20.77 -15.69 -7.82
CA LEU A 145 -19.84 -15.64 -6.69
C LEU A 145 -18.41 -16.02 -7.07
N VAL A 146 -18.24 -17.02 -7.95
CA VAL A 146 -16.91 -17.52 -8.34
C VAL A 146 -16.19 -16.46 -9.16
N THR A 147 -16.88 -15.86 -10.13
CA THR A 147 -16.31 -14.76 -10.93
C THR A 147 -15.87 -13.59 -10.06
N ARG A 148 -16.70 -13.18 -9.10
CA ARG A 148 -16.36 -12.10 -8.16
C ARG A 148 -15.13 -12.42 -7.32
N LEU A 149 -15.05 -13.64 -6.80
CA LEU A 149 -13.90 -14.10 -6.01
C LEU A 149 -12.61 -14.12 -6.85
N LEU A 150 -12.67 -14.65 -8.08
CA LEU A 150 -11.51 -14.71 -8.98
C LEU A 150 -11.03 -13.31 -9.37
N VAL A 151 -11.95 -12.41 -9.74
CA VAL A 151 -11.59 -11.03 -10.10
C VAL A 151 -10.97 -10.32 -8.90
N SER A 152 -11.55 -10.43 -7.70
CA SER A 152 -10.92 -9.88 -6.49
C SER A 152 -9.54 -10.48 -6.23
N PHE A 153 -9.42 -11.81 -6.32
CA PHE A 153 -8.18 -12.50 -6.05
C PHE A 153 -7.06 -12.10 -7.03
N PHE A 154 -7.35 -11.97 -8.32
CA PHE A 154 -6.32 -11.61 -9.31
C PHE A 154 -6.07 -10.11 -9.37
N VAL A 155 -7.11 -9.28 -9.47
CA VAL A 155 -6.96 -7.82 -9.62
C VAL A 155 -6.38 -7.21 -8.35
N LEU A 156 -6.84 -7.63 -7.17
CA LEU A 156 -6.24 -7.15 -5.92
C LEU A 156 -4.99 -7.93 -5.52
N GLY A 157 -5.02 -9.25 -5.68
CA GLY A 157 -3.97 -10.11 -5.14
C GLY A 157 -2.64 -10.03 -5.87
N LEU A 158 -2.62 -9.80 -7.20
CA LEU A 158 -1.37 -9.74 -7.96
C LEU A 158 -0.41 -8.65 -7.46
N PRO A 159 -0.84 -7.40 -7.21
CA PRO A 159 0.00 -6.41 -6.54
C PRO A 159 0.57 -6.88 -5.20
N PHE A 160 -0.23 -7.54 -4.35
CA PHE A 160 0.27 -8.09 -3.08
C PHE A 160 1.33 -9.16 -3.30
N ALA A 161 1.13 -10.06 -4.27
CA ALA A 161 2.10 -11.11 -4.58
C ALA A 161 3.42 -10.52 -5.04
N PHE A 162 3.39 -9.55 -5.98
CA PHE A 162 4.62 -8.94 -6.49
C PHE A 162 5.31 -8.04 -5.47
N SER A 163 4.54 -7.27 -4.68
CA SER A 163 5.08 -6.54 -3.52
C SER A 163 5.73 -7.50 -2.51
N GLY A 164 5.11 -8.65 -2.25
CA GLY A 164 5.65 -9.71 -1.40
C GLY A 164 6.95 -10.29 -1.95
N ILE A 165 7.05 -10.53 -3.26
CA ILE A 165 8.29 -11.02 -3.89
C ILE A 165 9.43 -10.00 -3.70
N VAL A 166 9.15 -8.72 -3.94
CA VAL A 166 10.13 -7.64 -3.72
C VAL A 166 10.56 -7.62 -2.25
N PHE A 167 9.60 -7.58 -1.34
CA PHE A 167 9.84 -7.55 0.10
C PHE A 167 10.70 -8.73 0.56
N SER A 168 10.30 -9.97 0.24
CA SER A 168 10.99 -11.17 0.71
C SER A 168 12.37 -11.31 0.09
N ARG A 169 12.55 -10.88 -1.17
CA ARG A 169 13.87 -10.87 -1.81
C ARG A 169 14.79 -9.82 -1.18
N SER A 170 14.29 -8.63 -0.87
CA SER A 170 15.06 -7.59 -0.18
C SER A 170 15.39 -8.02 1.25
N LEU A 171 14.43 -8.58 1.98
CA LEU A 171 14.60 -9.02 3.37
C LEU A 171 15.64 -10.14 3.50
N SER A 172 15.73 -11.04 2.50
CA SER A 172 16.74 -12.11 2.48
C SER A 172 18.20 -11.61 2.47
N LYS A 173 18.43 -10.33 2.15
CA LYS A 173 19.76 -9.69 2.11
C LYS A 173 20.04 -8.81 3.34
N VAL A 174 19.05 -8.59 4.21
CA VAL A 174 19.15 -7.69 5.36
C VAL A 174 19.94 -8.34 6.49
N LYS A 175 20.85 -7.59 7.10
CA LYS A 175 21.60 -8.03 8.29
C LYS A 175 20.81 -7.90 9.58
N GLU A 176 20.07 -6.79 9.75
CA GLU A 176 19.28 -6.48 10.94
C GLU A 176 17.78 -6.57 10.64
N THR A 177 17.26 -7.80 10.54
CA THR A 177 15.87 -8.07 10.13
C THR A 177 14.85 -7.36 11.01
N GLU A 178 15.07 -7.33 12.33
CA GLU A 178 14.17 -6.66 13.28
C GLU A 178 13.99 -5.16 12.98
N LYS A 179 15.08 -4.46 12.62
CA LYS A 179 15.03 -3.04 12.27
C LYS A 179 14.31 -2.80 10.96
N ALA A 180 14.57 -3.63 9.94
CA ALA A 180 13.88 -3.56 8.66
C ALA A 180 12.36 -3.80 8.81
N LEU A 181 11.96 -4.79 9.62
CA LEU A 181 10.55 -5.05 9.93
C LEU A 181 9.90 -3.93 10.74
N GLY A 182 10.60 -3.36 11.73
CA GLY A 182 10.10 -2.20 12.47
C GLY A 182 9.85 -0.99 11.57
N ILE A 183 10.78 -0.72 10.64
CA ILE A 183 10.65 0.36 9.64
C ILE A 183 9.53 0.04 8.64
N ASN A 184 9.35 -1.23 8.28
CA ASN A 184 8.24 -1.67 7.44
C ASN A 184 6.88 -1.42 8.11
N ILE A 185 6.73 -1.75 9.39
CA ILE A 185 5.51 -1.49 10.16
C ILE A 185 5.26 0.02 10.27
N LEU A 186 6.30 0.83 10.51
CA LEU A 186 6.17 2.29 10.51
C LEU A 186 5.67 2.83 9.16
N GLY A 187 6.18 2.25 8.07
CA GLY A 187 5.69 2.49 6.72
C GLY A 187 4.23 2.11 6.56
N ALA A 188 3.84 0.91 6.97
CA ALA A 188 2.46 0.44 6.93
C ALA A 188 1.51 1.42 7.62
N LEU A 189 1.86 1.91 8.80
CA LEU A 189 1.09 2.94 9.51
C LEU A 189 0.91 4.22 8.69
N LEU A 190 1.95 4.68 8.00
CA LEU A 190 1.80 5.79 7.04
C LEU A 190 0.83 5.42 5.91
N GLY A 191 0.93 4.20 5.36
CA GLY A 191 0.01 3.69 4.34
C GLY A 191 -1.46 3.75 4.78
N GLY A 192 -1.75 3.35 6.02
CA GLY A 192 -3.08 3.49 6.63
C GLY A 192 -3.52 4.94 6.76
N CYS A 193 -2.60 5.85 7.12
CA CYS A 193 -2.91 7.29 7.13
C CYS A 193 -3.17 7.84 5.72
N LEU A 194 -2.45 7.37 4.71
CA LEU A 194 -2.60 7.79 3.32
C LEU A 194 -3.94 7.37 2.72
N GLU A 195 -4.63 6.38 3.30
CA GLU A 195 -6.00 6.00 2.90
C GLU A 195 -6.95 7.20 2.91
N TYR A 196 -6.78 8.13 3.86
CA TYR A 196 -7.61 9.33 3.97
C TYR A 196 -7.49 10.26 2.76
N LEU A 197 -6.45 10.12 1.92
CA LEU A 197 -6.41 10.82 0.64
C LEU A 197 -7.57 10.43 -0.28
N SER A 198 -8.25 9.29 -0.05
CA SER A 198 -9.47 8.92 -0.79
C SER A 198 -10.56 10.00 -0.72
N THR A 199 -10.67 10.76 0.38
CA THR A 199 -11.63 11.86 0.50
C THR A 199 -11.31 13.02 -0.45
N VAL A 200 -10.09 13.07 -0.99
CA VAL A 200 -9.63 14.09 -1.93
C VAL A 200 -9.60 13.52 -3.34
N VAL A 201 -8.87 12.41 -3.55
CA VAL A 201 -8.56 11.88 -4.88
C VAL A 201 -9.46 10.73 -5.34
N GLY A 202 -10.36 10.24 -4.48
CA GLY A 202 -11.18 9.06 -4.75
C GLY A 202 -10.43 7.73 -4.55
N THR A 203 -11.18 6.62 -4.56
CA THR A 203 -10.67 5.27 -4.31
C THR A 203 -9.73 4.80 -5.43
N ASN A 204 -9.98 5.14 -6.69
CA ASN A 204 -9.05 4.84 -7.79
C ASN A 204 -7.80 5.72 -7.73
N GLY A 205 -7.93 6.97 -7.27
CA GLY A 205 -6.78 7.87 -7.05
C GLY A 205 -5.76 7.30 -6.06
N LEU A 206 -6.19 6.53 -5.06
CA LEU A 206 -5.29 5.82 -4.15
C LEU A 206 -4.38 4.79 -4.86
N THR A 207 -4.80 4.26 -6.01
CA THR A 207 -3.94 3.38 -6.82
C THR A 207 -2.75 4.15 -7.39
N LEU A 208 -2.96 5.40 -7.82
CA LEU A 208 -1.89 6.29 -8.29
C LEU A 208 -0.95 6.67 -7.14
N VAL A 209 -1.50 6.95 -5.96
CA VAL A 209 -0.69 7.16 -4.75
C VAL A 209 0.15 5.92 -4.44
N SER A 210 -0.42 4.73 -4.53
CA SER A 210 0.29 3.47 -4.33
C SER A 210 1.42 3.28 -5.36
N MET A 211 1.16 3.57 -6.65
CA MET A 211 2.19 3.55 -7.69
C MET A 211 3.35 4.50 -7.36
N ALA A 212 3.05 5.72 -6.92
CA ALA A 212 4.07 6.69 -6.53
C ALA A 212 4.89 6.19 -5.33
N VAL A 213 4.25 5.63 -4.31
CA VAL A 213 4.91 5.07 -3.13
C VAL A 213 5.85 3.91 -3.50
N TYR A 214 5.39 2.98 -4.36
CA TYR A 214 6.24 1.88 -4.82
C TYR A 214 7.35 2.33 -5.77
N LEU A 215 7.12 3.36 -6.58
CA LEU A 215 8.18 3.97 -7.38
C LEU A 215 9.26 4.57 -6.48
N ILE A 216 8.88 5.30 -5.42
CA ILE A 216 9.83 5.82 -4.43
C ILE A 216 10.59 4.67 -3.78
N SER A 217 9.92 3.58 -3.41
CA SER A 217 10.57 2.37 -2.88
C SER A 217 11.66 1.83 -3.81
N PHE A 218 11.38 1.75 -5.11
CA PHE A 218 12.34 1.29 -6.13
C PHE A 218 13.52 2.26 -6.29
N LEU A 219 13.26 3.56 -6.37
CA LEU A 219 14.33 4.56 -6.52
C LEU A 219 15.26 4.55 -5.31
N VAL A 220 14.69 4.46 -4.11
CA VAL A 220 15.44 4.36 -2.86
C VAL A 220 16.28 3.07 -2.81
N SER A 221 15.75 1.94 -3.26
CA SER A 221 16.52 0.68 -3.27
C SER A 221 17.76 0.79 -4.16
N ILE A 222 17.65 1.45 -5.32
CA ILE A 222 18.80 1.73 -6.19
C ILE A 222 19.80 2.69 -5.52
N MET A 223 19.31 3.77 -4.89
CA MET A 223 20.17 4.77 -4.24
C MET A 223 20.98 4.16 -3.09
N VAL A 224 20.33 3.37 -2.22
CA VAL A 224 20.98 2.70 -1.09
C VAL A 224 21.99 1.67 -1.60
N ALA A 225 21.65 0.88 -2.62
CA ALA A 225 22.58 -0.08 -3.20
C ALA A 225 23.85 0.59 -3.77
N ARG A 226 23.71 1.76 -4.40
CA ARG A 226 24.85 2.55 -4.90
C ARG A 226 25.71 3.10 -3.76
N SER A 227 25.11 3.65 -2.70
CA SER A 227 25.83 4.19 -1.54
C SER A 227 26.71 3.13 -0.86
N ILE A 228 26.17 1.92 -0.67
CA ILE A 228 26.93 0.80 -0.10
C ILE A 228 28.12 0.40 -0.99
N SER A 229 27.93 0.44 -2.33
CA SER A 229 29.01 0.12 -3.27
C SER A 229 30.15 1.13 -3.24
N SER A 230 29.85 2.44 -3.17
CA SER A 230 30.87 3.50 -3.12
C SER A 230 31.70 3.50 -1.83
N ASP A 231 31.06 3.18 -0.70
CA ASP A 231 31.74 3.13 0.59
C ASP A 231 32.71 1.93 0.67
N SER A 232 32.39 0.84 -0.04
CA SER A 232 33.26 -0.34 -0.15
C SER A 232 34.48 -0.12 -1.04
N SER A 233 34.40 0.74 -2.06
CA SER A 233 35.54 1.12 -2.91
C SER A 233 36.47 2.11 -2.23
N SER A 234 35.91 3.04 -1.43
CA SER A 234 36.70 4.03 -0.67
C SER A 234 37.57 3.36 0.40
N LYS A 235 37.07 2.33 1.10
CA LYS A 235 37.83 1.60 2.12
C LYS A 235 38.93 0.66 1.58
N LYS A 236 38.98 0.47 0.26
CA LYS A 236 39.97 -0.40 -0.42
C LYS A 236 41.08 0.38 -1.13
N ALA A 237 40.95 1.71 -1.22
CA ALA A 237 41.97 2.62 -1.72
C ALA A 237 42.77 3.20 -0.55
#